data_AF-A0A2D1U108-F1
#
_entry.id   AF-A0A2D1U108-F1
#
_cell.length_a   1.000
_cell.length_b   1.000
_cell.length_c   1.000
_cell.angle_alpha   90.00
_cell.angle_beta   90.00
_cell.angle_gamma   90.00
#
_symmetry.space_group_name_H-M   'P 1'
#
loop_
_entity.id
_entity.type
_entity.pdbx_description
1 polymer ?
#
loop_
_entity_poly.entity_id
_entity_poly.type
_entity_poly.pdbx_seq_one_letter_code
_entity_poly.pdbx_strand_id
1 'polypeptide(L)'
;MKHMKKLIFTAILFVSMGTMAFAQQSDKKVKKTPEQKAQLATEELTKKLSLNADQKSKIEAINLESFKKVKDSNPKGEKKDKAAIKAAKDERDNKINAVLNDTQRKAYKEFKAEKKSEKKANKTDAPKKAN
;
A
#
# COMPACT_ATOMS: atom_id res chain seq x y z
N MET A 1 -29.46 -38.01 47.52
CA MET A 1 -29.64 -39.26 46.73
C MET A 1 -29.00 -39.03 45.37
N LYS A 2 -27.82 -39.59 45.09
CA LYS A 2 -27.55 -40.97 44.64
C LYS A 2 -27.91 -41.18 43.15
N HIS A 3 -26.85 -41.25 42.33
CA HIS A 3 -26.67 -42.02 41.08
C HIS A 3 -27.66 -41.81 39.93
N MET A 4 -27.20 -41.21 38.83
CA MET A 4 -26.77 -41.92 37.60
C MET A 4 -27.78 -42.96 37.10
N LYS A 5 -28.18 -42.86 35.83
CA LYS A 5 -27.83 -43.81 34.75
C LYS A 5 -28.73 -43.58 33.53
N LYS A 6 -28.05 -43.32 32.41
CA LYS A 6 -28.31 -43.63 31.00
C LYS A 6 -29.64 -44.33 30.64
N LEU A 7 -30.09 -44.05 29.40
CA LEU A 7 -30.76 -44.92 28.39
C LEU A 7 -32.08 -44.26 27.90
N ILE A 8 -32.55 -44.24 26.64
CA ILE A 8 -32.19 -44.62 25.23
C ILE A 8 -33.22 -43.84 24.35
N PHE A 9 -32.98 -43.73 23.03
CA PHE A 9 -33.95 -43.73 21.88
C PHE A 9 -33.76 -42.51 20.92
N THR A 10 -33.10 -42.66 19.76
CA THR A 10 -33.64 -43.09 18.43
C THR A 10 -34.60 -42.02 17.84
N ALA A 11 -34.52 -41.45 16.63
CA ALA A 11 -33.64 -41.47 15.44
C ALA A 11 -34.05 -40.31 14.47
N ILE A 12 -33.27 -40.11 13.38
CA ILE A 12 -33.60 -39.43 12.09
C ILE A 12 -33.62 -37.88 12.16
N LEU A 13 -32.94 -37.07 11.32
CA LEU A 13 -32.77 -37.05 9.86
C LEU A 13 -31.55 -36.20 9.42
N PHE A 14 -31.03 -36.52 8.24
CA PHE A 14 -30.08 -35.80 7.39
C PHE A 14 -30.17 -34.25 7.35
N VAL A 15 -29.03 -33.57 7.22
CA VAL A 15 -28.54 -32.91 5.99
C VAL A 15 -27.47 -31.88 6.39
N SER A 16 -26.28 -32.11 5.85
CA SER A 16 -25.19 -31.16 5.65
C SER A 16 -25.64 -29.74 5.30
N MET A 17 -25.22 -28.72 6.04
CA MET A 17 -24.95 -27.39 5.48
C MET A 17 -24.25 -26.50 6.51
N GLY A 18 -23.09 -25.96 6.14
CA GLY A 18 -22.60 -24.71 6.73
C GLY A 18 -21.25 -24.70 7.43
N THR A 19 -20.33 -25.63 7.17
CA THR A 19 -18.90 -25.31 7.37
C THR A 19 -18.41 -24.56 6.15
N MET A 20 -18.39 -23.22 6.21
CA MET A 20 -17.53 -22.29 5.46
C MET A 20 -18.25 -20.96 5.24
N ALA A 21 -17.96 -19.94 6.05
CA ALA A 21 -17.93 -18.54 5.61
C ALA A 21 -17.37 -17.60 6.70
N PHE A 22 -16.16 -17.86 7.20
CA PHE A 22 -15.34 -16.83 7.84
C PHE A 22 -13.96 -16.75 7.17
N ALA A 23 -13.95 -16.64 5.83
CA ALA A 23 -12.73 -16.41 5.05
C ALA A 23 -12.64 -14.97 4.50
N GLN A 24 -13.57 -14.09 4.88
CA GLN A 24 -13.59 -12.70 4.41
C GLN A 24 -13.39 -11.68 5.54
N GLN A 25 -12.61 -12.03 6.56
CA GLN A 25 -11.96 -11.01 7.38
C GLN A 25 -10.71 -10.55 6.63
N SER A 26 -10.92 -9.82 5.53
CA SER A 26 -9.85 -9.05 4.91
C SER A 26 -9.29 -8.11 5.96
N ASP A 27 -8.07 -8.37 6.42
CA ASP A 27 -7.27 -7.47 7.24
C ASP A 27 -7.39 -6.05 6.67
N LYS A 28 -8.23 -5.22 7.29
CA LYS A 28 -8.32 -3.79 6.95
C LYS A 28 -7.02 -3.15 7.43
N LYS A 29 -5.94 -3.28 6.66
CA LYS A 29 -4.73 -2.47 6.82
C LYS A 29 -5.18 -1.01 6.85
N VAL A 30 -5.00 -0.35 8.00
CA VAL A 30 -5.32 1.07 8.19
C VAL A 30 -4.68 1.84 7.04
N LYS A 31 -5.50 2.55 6.24
CA LYS A 31 -5.00 3.35 5.12
C LYS A 31 -4.25 4.55 5.68
N LYS A 32 -2.93 4.60 5.45
CA LYS A 32 -2.09 5.76 5.82
C LYS A 32 -2.61 7.05 5.18
N THR A 33 -2.58 8.15 5.95
CA THR A 33 -2.94 9.50 5.46
C THR A 33 -1.91 10.01 4.44
N PRO A 34 -2.23 11.04 3.62
CA PRO A 34 -1.24 11.69 2.76
C PRO A 34 0.00 12.19 3.51
N GLU A 35 -0.19 12.73 4.71
CA GLU A 35 0.86 13.26 5.60
C GLU A 35 1.80 12.14 6.03
N GLN A 36 1.25 11.03 6.54
CA GLN A 36 2.06 9.86 6.92
C GLN A 36 2.81 9.27 5.73
N LYS A 37 2.21 9.25 4.54
CA LYS A 37 2.89 8.79 3.32
C LYS A 37 4.01 9.73 2.90
N ALA A 38 3.78 11.04 3.01
CA ALA A 38 4.78 12.05 2.70
C ALA A 38 6.00 11.90 3.59
N GLN A 39 5.79 11.80 4.90
CA GLN A 39 6.85 11.62 5.89
C GLN A 39 7.66 10.34 5.60
N LEU A 40 7.00 9.19 5.41
CA LEU A 40 7.70 7.92 5.14
C LEU A 40 8.49 7.96 3.83
N ALA A 41 7.92 8.55 2.77
CA ALA A 41 8.62 8.70 1.50
C ALA A 41 9.83 9.62 1.63
N THR A 42 9.71 10.70 2.39
CA THR A 42 10.83 11.61 2.68
C THR A 42 11.91 10.90 3.49
N GLU A 43 11.55 10.15 4.53
CA GLU A 43 12.52 9.40 5.34
C GLU A 43 13.29 8.37 4.52
N GLU A 44 12.62 7.67 3.60
CA GLU A 44 13.28 6.73 2.68
C GLU A 44 14.25 7.46 1.75
N LEU A 45 13.83 8.60 1.17
CA LEU A 45 14.71 9.42 0.33
C LEU A 45 15.87 10.02 1.12
N THR A 46 15.67 10.47 2.35
CA THR A 46 16.74 10.98 3.22
C THR A 46 17.80 9.91 3.44
N LYS A 47 17.40 8.66 3.72
CA LYS A 47 18.33 7.54 3.92
C LYS A 47 19.09 7.18 2.65
N LYS A 48 18.43 7.19 1.49
CA LYS A 48 19.04 6.77 0.21
C LYS A 48 19.90 7.86 -0.45
N LEU A 49 19.55 9.13 -0.26
CA LEU A 49 20.17 10.27 -0.95
C LEU A 49 21.00 11.15 -0.01
N SER A 50 21.04 10.83 1.29
CA SER A 50 21.71 11.64 2.32
C SER A 50 21.28 13.11 2.26
N LEU A 51 19.97 13.34 2.26
CA LEU A 51 19.38 14.68 2.15
C LEU A 51 19.74 15.54 3.36
N ASN A 52 20.09 16.80 3.12
CA ASN A 52 20.24 17.78 4.20
C ASN A 52 18.86 18.27 4.71
N ALA A 53 18.85 19.07 5.78
CA ALA A 53 17.62 19.53 6.42
C ALA A 53 16.70 20.35 5.49
N ASP A 54 17.25 21.26 4.69
CA ASP A 54 16.50 22.08 3.74
C ASP A 54 15.86 21.22 2.64
N GLN A 55 16.65 20.31 2.04
CA GLN A 55 16.16 19.38 1.03
C GLN A 55 15.08 18.46 1.58
N LYS A 56 15.25 17.95 2.80
CA LYS A 56 14.27 17.11 3.49
C LYS A 56 12.93 17.84 3.61
N SER A 57 12.94 19.09 4.10
CA SER A 57 11.73 19.90 4.28
C SER A 57 11.02 20.17 2.94
N LYS A 58 11.76 20.58 1.91
CA LYS A 58 11.21 20.81 0.56
C LYS A 58 10.61 19.54 -0.05
N ILE A 59 11.32 18.41 0.06
CA ILE A 59 10.87 17.13 -0.49
C ILE A 59 9.63 16.61 0.25
N GLU A 60 9.51 16.84 1.56
CA GLU A 60 8.30 16.50 2.30
C GLU A 60 7.07 17.28 1.83
N ALA A 61 7.20 18.59 1.61
CA ALA A 61 6.13 19.40 1.04
C ALA A 61 5.72 18.92 -0.36
N ILE A 62 6.71 18.61 -1.23
CA ILE A 62 6.48 18.07 -2.58
C ILE A 62 5.77 16.72 -2.53
N ASN A 63 6.19 15.84 -1.61
CA ASN A 63 5.56 14.53 -1.41
C ASN A 63 4.11 14.69 -0.93
N LEU A 64 3.87 15.58 0.03
CA LEU A 64 2.53 15.85 0.57
C LEU A 64 1.58 16.34 -0.51
N GLU A 65 2.02 17.32 -1.32
CA GLU A 65 1.25 17.84 -2.44
C GLU A 65 0.84 16.72 -3.43
N SER A 66 1.80 15.89 -3.84
CA SER A 66 1.56 14.77 -4.74
C SER A 66 0.59 13.74 -4.15
N PHE A 67 0.72 13.40 -2.86
CA PHE A 67 -0.16 12.43 -2.21
C PHE A 67 -1.58 12.97 -1.96
N LYS A 68 -1.74 14.28 -1.75
CA LYS A 68 -3.06 14.93 -1.74
C LYS A 68 -3.69 14.88 -3.12
N LYS A 69 -2.98 15.30 -4.18
CA LYS A 69 -3.46 15.19 -5.58
C LYS A 69 -3.92 13.77 -5.94
N VAL A 70 -3.17 12.74 -5.53
CA VAL A 70 -3.53 11.33 -5.77
C VAL A 70 -4.74 10.88 -4.94
N LYS A 71 -4.92 11.40 -3.72
CA LYS A 71 -6.10 11.13 -2.90
C LYS A 71 -7.34 11.79 -3.53
N ASP A 72 -7.20 13.03 -3.96
CA ASP A 72 -8.29 13.84 -4.51
C ASP A 72 -8.70 13.40 -5.92
N SER A 73 -7.80 12.75 -6.67
CA SER A 73 -8.13 12.07 -7.93
C SER A 73 -8.93 10.77 -7.74
N ASN A 74 -9.26 10.38 -6.50
CA ASN A 74 -10.17 9.28 -6.20
C ASN A 74 -10.92 9.50 -4.87
N PRO A 75 -11.80 10.51 -4.79
CA PRO A 75 -12.40 10.94 -3.53
C PRO A 75 -13.46 9.95 -3.02
N LYS A 76 -14.12 9.20 -3.92
CA LYS A 76 -15.22 8.27 -3.61
C LYS A 76 -14.84 6.79 -3.67
N GLY A 77 -13.56 6.46 -3.87
CA GLY A 77 -13.13 5.07 -4.05
C GLY A 77 -13.54 4.45 -5.39
N GLU A 78 -13.93 5.29 -6.35
CA GLU A 78 -14.22 4.94 -7.74
C GLU A 78 -12.95 4.48 -8.48
N LYS A 79 -13.10 4.22 -9.78
CA LYS A 79 -12.00 3.82 -10.65
C LYS A 79 -10.93 4.91 -10.62
N LYS A 80 -9.75 4.55 -10.11
CA LYS A 80 -8.59 5.43 -10.07
C LYS A 80 -8.31 6.03 -11.45
N ASP A 81 -8.30 7.34 -11.53
CA ASP A 81 -7.80 8.04 -12.72
C ASP A 81 -6.28 7.82 -12.83
N LYS A 82 -5.91 6.90 -13.72
CA LYS A 82 -4.51 6.53 -13.95
C LYS A 82 -3.72 7.69 -14.56
N ALA A 83 -4.35 8.55 -15.35
CA ALA A 83 -3.69 9.67 -16.00
C ALA A 83 -3.37 10.74 -14.96
N ALA A 84 -4.34 11.13 -14.11
CA ALA A 84 -4.12 12.07 -13.01
C ALA A 84 -3.05 11.56 -12.03
N ILE A 85 -3.08 10.27 -11.66
CA ILE A 85 -2.07 9.68 -10.79
C ILE A 85 -0.68 9.69 -11.43
N LYS A 86 -0.58 9.46 -12.74
CA LYS A 86 0.69 9.52 -13.45
C LYS A 86 1.21 10.95 -13.48
N ALA A 87 0.38 11.92 -13.84
CA ALA A 87 0.74 13.34 -13.85
C ALA A 87 1.25 13.81 -12.48
N ALA A 88 0.53 13.50 -11.39
CA ALA A 88 0.95 13.85 -10.03
C ALA A 88 2.28 13.20 -9.60
N LYS A 89 2.64 12.04 -10.18
CA LYS A 89 3.93 11.39 -9.93
C LYS A 89 5.05 12.03 -10.74
N ASP A 90 4.82 12.30 -12.01
CA ASP A 90 5.81 12.92 -12.88
C ASP A 90 6.14 14.33 -12.40
N GLU A 91 5.12 15.11 -12.01
CA GLU A 91 5.30 16.43 -11.41
C GLU A 91 6.12 16.37 -10.11
N ARG A 92 5.81 15.42 -9.22
CA ARG A 92 6.57 15.20 -7.98
C ARG A 92 8.03 14.89 -8.28
N ASP A 93 8.28 13.99 -9.23
CA ASP A 93 9.63 13.57 -9.58
C ASP A 93 10.44 14.73 -10.20
N ASN A 94 9.80 15.59 -11.00
CA ASN A 94 10.43 16.80 -11.53
C ASN A 94 10.79 17.80 -10.43
N LYS A 95 9.85 18.07 -9.51
CA LYS A 95 10.05 18.96 -8.36
C LYS A 95 11.16 18.45 -7.44
N ILE A 96 11.22 17.14 -7.18
CA ILE A 96 12.31 16.53 -6.40
C ILE A 96 13.65 16.75 -7.11
N ASN A 97 13.76 16.45 -8.41
CA ASN A 97 15.02 16.61 -9.15
C ASN A 97 15.58 18.04 -9.10
N ALA A 98 14.72 19.05 -9.05
CA ALA A 98 15.12 20.45 -8.95
C ALA A 98 15.72 20.82 -7.58
N VAL A 99 15.44 20.05 -6.53
CA VAL A 99 15.96 20.26 -5.16
C VAL A 99 17.29 19.51 -4.92
N LEU A 100 17.54 18.46 -5.69
CA LEU A 100 18.72 17.61 -5.55
C LEU A 100 19.93 18.20 -6.27
N ASN A 101 21.14 17.88 -5.80
CA ASN A 101 22.38 18.10 -6.57
C ASN A 101 22.66 16.92 -7.53
N ASP A 102 23.73 17.00 -8.32
CA ASP A 102 24.08 15.96 -9.33
C ASP A 102 24.22 14.56 -8.75
N THR A 103 25.00 14.43 -7.67
CA THR A 103 25.23 13.15 -7.00
C THR A 103 23.92 12.55 -6.50
N GLN A 104 23.07 13.35 -5.88
CA GLN A 104 21.76 12.93 -5.38
C GLN A 104 20.79 12.60 -6.51
N ARG A 105 20.82 13.32 -7.63
CA ARG A 105 20.01 13.00 -8.82
C ARG A 105 20.35 11.63 -9.39
N LYS A 106 21.64 11.26 -9.42
CA LYS A 106 22.08 9.92 -9.83
C LYS A 106 21.53 8.84 -8.87
N ALA A 107 21.72 9.03 -7.56
CA ALA A 107 21.19 8.11 -6.55
C ALA A 107 19.66 7.98 -6.62
N TYR A 108 18.95 9.09 -6.87
CA TYR A 108 17.50 9.10 -7.03
C TYR A 108 17.04 8.30 -8.26
N LYS A 109 17.74 8.43 -9.38
CA LYS A 109 17.45 7.65 -10.61
C LYS A 109 17.64 6.15 -10.37
N GLU A 110 18.72 5.76 -9.69
CA GLU A 110 19.00 4.38 -9.32
C GLU A 110 17.94 3.82 -8.37
N PHE A 111 17.60 4.56 -7.32
CA PHE A 111 16.52 4.21 -6.39
C PHE A 111 15.18 3.99 -7.09
N LYS A 112 14.82 4.84 -8.07
CA LYS A 112 13.60 4.65 -8.85
C LYS A 112 13.64 3.39 -9.73
N ALA A 113 14.80 3.06 -10.28
CA ALA A 113 14.98 1.83 -11.06
C ALA A 113 14.86 0.58 -10.18
N GLU A 114 15.47 0.59 -8.99
CA GLU A 114 15.34 -0.44 -7.94
C GLU A 114 13.86 -0.68 -7.62
N LYS A 115 13.11 0.37 -7.23
CA LYS A 115 11.66 0.27 -6.92
C LYS A 115 10.82 -0.24 -8.09
N LYS A 116 11.18 0.12 -9.33
CA LYS A 116 10.48 -0.38 -10.53
C LYS A 116 10.76 -1.87 -10.74
N SER A 117 11.98 -2.33 -10.48
CA SER A 117 12.38 -3.73 -10.55
C SER A 117 11.67 -4.57 -9.48
N GLU A 118 11.73 -4.16 -8.22
CA GLU A 118 11.05 -4.83 -7.09
C GLU A 118 9.55 -5.00 -7.37
N LYS A 119 8.90 -3.95 -7.89
CA LYS A 119 7.49 -4.00 -8.24
C LYS A 119 7.19 -4.99 -9.37
N LYS A 120 8.11 -5.18 -10.31
CA LYS A 120 7.96 -6.16 -11.39
C LYS A 120 8.15 -7.58 -10.87
N ALA A 121 9.19 -7.84 -10.08
CA ALA A 121 9.45 -9.15 -9.46
C ALA A 121 8.27 -9.60 -8.58
N ASN A 122 7.77 -8.71 -7.71
CA ASN A 122 6.60 -9.01 -6.88
C ASN A 122 5.31 -9.26 -7.69
N LYS A 123 5.26 -8.85 -8.97
CA LYS A 123 4.14 -9.15 -9.87
C LYS A 123 4.31 -10.49 -10.58
N THR A 124 5.55 -10.91 -10.87
CA THR A 124 5.83 -12.20 -11.51
C THR A 124 5.68 -13.37 -10.54
N ASP A 125 5.99 -13.15 -9.27
CA ASP A 125 5.98 -14.20 -8.24
C ASP A 125 4.62 -14.35 -7.54
N ALA A 126 3.68 -13.43 -7.79
CA ALA A 126 2.32 -13.56 -7.29
C ALA A 126 1.59 -14.68 -8.06
N PRO A 127 0.97 -15.68 -7.39
CA PRO A 127 0.22 -16.72 -8.07
C PRO A 127 -0.84 -16.07 -8.96
N LYS A 128 -0.83 -16.41 -10.26
CA LYS A 128 -1.91 -16.03 -11.18
C LYS A 128 -3.20 -16.55 -10.55
N LYS A 129 -4.04 -15.65 -10.03
CA LYS A 129 -5.39 -16.01 -9.65
C LYS A 129 -6.06 -16.53 -10.92
N ALA A 130 -6.21 -17.85 -11.01
CA ALA A 130 -7.05 -18.48 -12.01
C ALA A 130 -8.46 -17.92 -11.78
N ASN A 131 -8.96 -17.18 -12.76
CA ASN A 131 -10.38 -16.87 -12.88
C ASN A 131 -11.04 -18.01 -13.64
#